data_AF-A0A0S3Q105-F1
#
_entry.id   AF-A0A0S3Q105-F1
#
_cell.length_a   1.000
_cell.length_b   1.000
_cell.length_c   1.000
_cell.angle_alpha   90.00
_cell.angle_beta   90.00
_cell.angle_gamma   90.00
#
_symmetry.space_group_name_H-M   'P 1'
#
loop_
_entity.id
_entity.type
_entity.pdbx_description
1 polymer ?
#
loop_
_entity_poly.entity_id
_entity_poly.type
_entity_poly.pdbx_seq_one_letter_code
_entity_poly.pdbx_strand_id
1 'polypeptide(L)' 'MDIRFRDSVGRLAMHPMLGRAGRVAGTRELIPHKSYRIVYEVKDERIVILAIVHTARMWPPLR' A
#
# COMPACT_ATOMS: atom_id res chain seq x y z
N MET A 1 -9.12 12.20 6.49
CA MET A 1 -8.26 11.49 5.51
C MET A 1 -7.70 10.22 6.12
N ASP A 2 -7.18 10.30 7.34
CA ASP A 2 -6.57 9.20 8.09
C ASP A 2 -7.47 7.96 8.29
N ILE A 3 -8.78 8.16 8.47
CA ILE A 3 -9.75 7.06 8.65
C ILE A 3 -9.69 6.08 7.47
N ARG A 4 -9.61 6.56 6.22
CA ARG A 4 -9.55 5.68 5.04
C ARG A 4 -8.29 4.84 5.00
N PHE A 5 -7.15 5.39 5.45
CA PHE A 5 -5.91 4.64 5.55
C PHE A 5 -6.01 3.59 6.64
N ARG A 6 -6.45 3.97 7.84
CA ARG A 6 -6.62 3.07 8.97
C ARG A 6 -7.55 1.91 8.65
N ASP A 7 -8.72 2.19 8.08
CA ASP A 7 -9.71 1.15 7.78
C ASP A 7 -9.21 0.20 6.69
N SER A 8 -8.52 0.74 5.68
CA SER A 8 -7.95 -0.07 4.59
C SER A 8 -6.81 -0.96 5.10
N VAL A 9 -5.92 -0.44 5.95
CA VAL A 9 -4.84 -1.21 6.58
C VAL A 9 -5.39 -2.23 7.57
N GLY A 10 -6.43 -1.89 8.33
CA GLY A 10 -7.08 -2.83 9.26
C GLY A 10 -7.60 -4.09 8.57
N ARG A 11 -8.09 -3.98 7.33
CA ARG A 11 -8.52 -5.14 6.52
C ARG A 11 -7.37 -6.08 6.15
N LEU A 12 -6.13 -5.58 6.10
CA LEU A 12 -4.97 -6.40 5.77
C LEU A 12 -4.69 -7.46 6.85
N ALA A 13 -5.09 -7.22 8.10
CA ALA A 13 -4.91 -8.21 9.18
C ALA A 13 -5.65 -9.53 8.89
N MET A 14 -6.86 -9.46 8.31
CA MET A 14 -7.64 -10.66 7.92
C MET A 14 -7.36 -11.09 6.49
N HIS A 15 -7.00 -10.15 5.61
CA HIS A 15 -6.79 -10.41 4.20
C HIS A 15 -5.46 -9.79 3.71
N PRO A 16 -4.30 -10.39 4.05
CA PRO A 16 -3.00 -9.86 3.64
C PRO A 16 -2.83 -9.76 2.12
N MET A 17 -3.54 -10.61 1.37
CA MET A 17 -3.49 -10.64 -0.10
C MET A 17 -4.50 -9.71 -0.78
N LEU A 18 -5.21 -8.86 -0.04
CA LEU A 18 -6.26 -7.96 -0.56
C LEU A 18 -5.73 -6.95 -1.59
N GLY A 19 -4.51 -6.43 -1.39
CA GLY A 19 -3.87 -5.55 -2.37
C GLY A 19 -3.54 -6.29 -3.67
N ARG A 20 -3.51 -5.58 -4.79
CA ARG A 20 -3.05 -6.15 -6.07
C ARG A 20 -1.54 -6.37 -6.06
N ALA A 21 -1.02 -7.24 -6.92
CA ALA A 21 0.43 -7.36 -7.12
C ALA A 21 1.00 -5.98 -7.51
N GLY A 22 2.08 -5.58 -6.83
CA GLY A 22 2.75 -4.31 -7.06
C GLY A 22 3.69 -4.36 -8.26
N ARG A 23 4.21 -3.19 -8.63
CA ARG A 23 5.19 -3.06 -9.73
C ARG A 23 6.54 -3.72 -9.43
N VAL A 24 6.90 -3.80 -8.15
CA VAL A 24 8.11 -4.47 -7.68
C VAL A 24 7.72 -5.87 -7.21
N ALA A 25 8.46 -6.89 -7.65
CA ALA A 25 8.21 -8.27 -7.26
C ALA A 25 8.19 -8.42 -5.73
N GLY A 26 7.25 -9.22 -5.21
CA GLY A 26 7.04 -9.40 -3.76
C GLY A 26 6.24 -8.29 -3.07
N THR A 27 6.03 -7.14 -3.73
CA THR A 27 5.18 -6.08 -3.19
C THR A 27 3.73 -6.21 -3.62
N ARG A 28 2.85 -5.60 -2.83
CA ARG A 28 1.42 -5.45 -3.09
C ARG A 28 1.01 -3.99 -2.94
N GLU A 29 -0.04 -3.60 -3.64
CA GLU A 29 -0.57 -2.24 -3.65
C GLU A 29 -2.02 -2.23 -3.18
N LEU A 30 -2.30 -1.39 -2.19
CA LEU A 30 -3.64 -1.08 -1.72
C LEU A 30 -3.98 0.38 -2.05
N ILE A 31 -5.19 0.62 -2.55
CA ILE A 31 -5.64 1.97 -2.94
C ILE A 31 -6.74 2.42 -1.96
N PRO A 32 -6.37 3.04 -0.81
CA PRO A 32 -7.35 3.56 0.15
C PRO A 32 -8.09 4.80 -0.37
N HIS A 33 -7.52 5.48 -1.35
CA HIS A 33 -8.06 6.68 -1.97
C HIS A 33 -7.54 6.83 -3.40
N LYS A 34 -8.31 7.44 -4.31
CA LYS A 34 -7.89 7.66 -5.71
C LYS A 34 -6.51 8.33 -5.86
N SER A 35 -6.17 9.20 -4.91
CA SER A 35 -4.92 9.97 -4.93
C SER A 35 -3.74 9.27 -4.25
N TYR A 36 -3.93 8.13 -3.57
CA TYR A 36 -2.88 7.49 -2.78
C TYR A 36 -2.88 5.98 -2.96
N ARG A 37 -1.67 5.42 -3.03
CA ARG A 37 -1.42 3.98 -2.98
C ARG A 37 -0.52 3.69 -1.78
N ILE A 38 -0.85 2.62 -1.06
CA ILE A 38 0.00 2.02 -0.03
C ILE A 38 0.73 0.85 -0.69
N VAL A 39 2.06 0.85 -0.62
CA VAL A 39 2.90 -0.26 -1.05
C VAL A 39 3.31 -1.04 0.19
N TYR A 40 3.08 -2.34 0.17
CA TYR A 40 3.39 -3.22 1.30
C TYR A 40 3.89 -4.58 0.84
N GLU A 41 4.53 -5.33 1.74
CA GLU A 41 4.90 -6.72 1.54
C GLU A 41 4.30 -7.60 2.65
N VAL A 42 4.12 -8.88 2.35
CA VAL A 42 3.73 -9.90 3.33
C VAL A 42 4.96 -10.76 3.58
N LYS A 43 5.50 -10.72 4.80
CA LYS A 43 6.74 -11.40 5.17
C LYS A 43 6.62 -11.98 6.57
N ASP A 44 6.95 -13.26 6.75
CA ASP A 44 6.97 -13.96 8.04
C ASP A 44 5.67 -13.70 8.85
N GLU A 45 4.52 -13.86 8.18
CA GLU A 45 3.16 -13.61 8.72
C GLU A 45 2.86 -12.16 9.13
N ARG A 46 3.73 -11.22 8.75
CA ARG A 46 3.59 -9.79 9.03
C ARG A 46 3.37 -9.01 7.75
N ILE A 47 2.77 -7.84 7.92
CA ILE A 47 2.51 -6.89 6.84
C ILE A 47 3.41 -5.69 7.09
N VAL A 48 4.32 -5.45 6.15
CA VAL A 48 5.28 -4.34 6.24
C VAL A 48 4.89 -3.28 5.24
N ILE A 49 4.51 -2.10 5.72
CA ILE A 49 4.20 -0.95 4.86
C ILE A 49 5.52 -0.30 4.43
N LEU A 50 5.82 -0.39 3.14
CA LEU A 50 7.07 0.13 2.57
C LEU A 50 6.97 1.61 2.23
N ALA A 51 5.82 2.04 1.69
CA ALA A 51 5.62 3.43 1.28
C ALA A 51 4.14 3.80 1.14
N ILE A 52 3.85 5.10 1.30
CA ILE A 52 2.57 5.70 0.91
C ILE A 52 2.86 6.74 -0.17
N VAL A 53 2.35 6.50 -1.38
CA VAL A 53 2.71 7.27 -2.58
C VAL A 53 1.48 7.96 -3.16
N HIS A 54 1.61 9.26 -3.46
CA HIS A 54 0.56 9.98 -4.18
C HIS A 54 0.54 9.55 -5.66
N THR A 55 -0.61 9.13 -6.17
CA THR A 55 -0.74 8.51 -7.50
C THR A 55 -0.47 9.47 -8.65
N ALA A 56 -0.80 10.76 -8.49
CA ALA A 56 -0.57 11.79 -9.51
C ALA A 56 0.76 12.55 -9.38
N ARG A 57 1.57 12.26 -8.35
CA ARG A 57 2.88 12.89 -8.20
C ARG A 57 3.95 11.93 -8.68
N MET A 58 4.99 12.47 -9.30
CA MET A 58 6.16 11.68 -9.62
C MET A 58 6.89 11.32 -8.33
N TRP A 59 7.02 10.03 -8.09
CA TRP A 59 7.77 9.47 -6.97
C TRP A 59 8.64 8.33 -7.49
N PRO A 60 9.94 8.30 -7.18
CA PRO A 60 10.68 9.35 -6.46
C PRO A 60 10.70 10.67 -7.26
N PRO A 61 10.81 11.82 -6.60
CA PRO A 61 10.92 13.10 -7.31
C PRO A 61 12.14 13.06 -8.23
N LEU A 62 12.03 13.67 -9.42
CA LEU A 62 13.19 13.91 -10.28
C LEU A 62 14.19 14.75 -9.49
N ARG A 63 15.45 14.31 -9.52
CA ARG A 63 16.56 15.03 -8.89
C ARG A 63 16.84 16.35 -9.60
#